data_AF-A0A1E5VJB7-F1
#
_entry.id   AF-A0A1E5VJB7-F1
#
_cell.length_a   1.000
_cell.length_b   1.000
_cell.length_c   1.000
_cell.angle_alpha   90.00
_cell.angle_beta   90.00
_cell.angle_gamma   90.00
#
_symmetry.space_group_name_H-M   'P 1'
#
loop_
_entity.id
_entity.type
_entity.pdbx_description
1 polymer ?
#
loop_
_entity_poly.entity_id
_entity_poly.type
_entity_poly.pdbx_seq_one_letter_code
_entity_poly.pdbx_strand_id
1 'polypeptide(L)'
;MANHHGAAALLIASLLVAAVTLADARLSVQHRDTLGGYVTVGAVRLPVSPELVCTMVYGVQERHETCFALAQAAGLTLKRFLSFNPNINCKKVFIGQWVCLAAHLE
;
A
#
# COMPACT_ATOMS: atom_id res chain seq x y z
N MET A 1 -21.79 -43.99 43.68
CA MET A 1 -20.73 -44.09 42.66
C MET A 1 -20.70 -42.76 41.92
N ALA A 2 -19.82 -41.86 42.32
CA ALA A 2 -19.72 -40.51 41.74
C ALA A 2 -18.82 -40.56 40.51
N ASN A 3 -19.39 -40.20 39.38
CA ASN A 3 -18.85 -40.28 38.04
C ASN A 3 -17.95 -39.04 37.82
N HIS A 4 -16.69 -39.14 38.23
CA HIS A 4 -15.66 -38.10 38.15
C HIS A 4 -15.08 -37.89 36.73
N HIS A 5 -15.89 -37.98 35.67
CA HIS A 5 -15.40 -37.91 34.28
C HIS A 5 -15.58 -36.54 33.59
N GLY A 6 -16.16 -35.54 34.27
CA GLY A 6 -16.44 -34.22 33.68
C GLY A 6 -15.34 -33.16 33.86
N ALA A 7 -14.55 -33.23 34.93
CA ALA A 7 -13.58 -32.16 35.26
C ALA A 7 -12.26 -32.27 34.50
N ALA A 8 -11.81 -33.48 34.17
CA ALA A 8 -10.54 -33.70 33.48
C ALA A 8 -10.56 -33.23 32.02
N ALA A 9 -11.69 -33.39 31.31
CA ALA A 9 -11.82 -32.99 29.90
C ALA A 9 -11.80 -31.47 29.70
N LEU A 10 -12.35 -30.70 30.65
CA LEU A 10 -12.37 -29.23 30.62
C LEU A 10 -10.99 -28.62 30.86
N LEU A 11 -10.17 -29.21 31.73
CA LEU A 11 -8.80 -28.71 32.00
C LEU A 11 -7.86 -28.93 30.81
N ILE A 12 -8.02 -30.04 30.07
CA ILE A 12 -7.21 -30.34 28.88
C ILE A 12 -7.56 -29.37 27.73
N ALA A 13 -8.85 -29.03 27.58
CA ALA A 13 -9.28 -28.04 26.59
C ALA A 13 -8.73 -26.63 26.88
N SER A 14 -8.68 -26.21 28.15
CA SER A 14 -8.14 -24.90 28.54
C SER A 14 -6.63 -24.78 28.36
N LEU A 15 -5.87 -25.86 28.57
CA LEU A 15 -4.42 -25.90 28.33
C LEU A 15 -4.06 -25.81 26.84
N LEU A 16 -4.89 -26.39 25.96
CA LEU A 16 -4.70 -26.30 24.51
C LEU A 16 -5.00 -24.91 23.96
N VAL A 17 -5.99 -24.20 24.52
CA VAL A 17 -6.33 -22.82 24.09
C VAL A 17 -5.24 -21.81 24.52
N ALA A 18 -4.63 -21.99 25.69
CA ALA A 18 -3.56 -21.12 26.16
C ALA A 18 -2.24 -21.26 25.38
N ALA A 19 -1.97 -22.42 24.78
CA ALA A 19 -0.77 -22.64 23.97
C ALA A 19 -0.82 -21.96 22.60
N VAL A 20 -2.00 -21.63 22.08
CA VAL A 20 -2.18 -21.03 20.75
C VAL A 20 -1.99 -19.50 20.76
N THR A 21 -2.03 -18.85 21.93
CA THR A 21 -1.99 -17.38 22.03
C THR A 21 -0.60 -16.76 22.21
N LEU A 22 0.49 -17.54 22.13
CA LEU A 22 1.86 -17.03 22.29
C LEU A 22 2.80 -17.30 21.10
N ALA A 23 2.25 -17.48 19.90
CA ALA A 23 3.05 -17.38 18.68
C ALA A 23 2.76 -16.03 18.01
N ASP A 24 3.46 -14.98 18.43
CA ASP A 24 3.67 -13.79 17.60
C ASP A 24 4.40 -14.25 16.33
N ALA A 25 3.63 -14.61 15.30
CA ALA A 25 4.15 -14.95 13.99
C ALA A 25 4.68 -13.67 13.33
N ARG A 26 5.87 -13.21 13.74
CA ARG A 26 6.66 -12.30 12.90
C ARG A 26 7.05 -13.06 11.65
N LEU A 27 6.38 -12.74 10.55
CA LEU A 27 6.64 -13.30 9.23
C LEU A 27 8.08 -12.99 8.82
N SER A 28 8.99 -13.90 9.13
CA SER A 28 10.37 -13.82 8.66
C SER A 28 10.38 -14.39 7.25
N VAL A 29 10.32 -13.53 6.24
CA VAL A 29 10.52 -13.93 4.85
C VAL A 29 11.98 -14.36 4.70
N GLN A 30 12.23 -15.65 4.67
CA GLN A 30 13.56 -16.18 4.39
C GLN A 30 13.74 -16.31 2.89
N HIS A 31 14.50 -15.39 2.30
CA HIS A 31 15.03 -15.57 0.95
C HIS A 31 16.24 -16.49 1.06
N ARG A 32 16.18 -17.66 0.42
CA ARG A 32 17.28 -18.63 0.41
C ARG A 32 18.25 -18.25 -0.71
N ASP A 33 19.38 -17.67 -0.36
CA ASP A 33 20.43 -17.39 -1.33
C ASP A 33 21.05 -18.70 -1.86
N THR A 34 21.64 -18.62 -3.06
CA THR A 34 22.24 -19.75 -3.79
C THR A 34 23.35 -20.47 -3.00
N LEU A 35 23.88 -19.84 -1.94
CA LEU A 35 24.96 -20.33 -1.10
C LEU A 35 24.49 -20.98 0.22
N GLY A 36 23.17 -21.04 0.48
CA GLY A 36 22.63 -21.74 1.66
C GLY A 36 22.92 -21.09 3.01
N GLY A 37 23.37 -19.83 3.03
CA GLY A 37 23.54 -19.03 4.24
C GLY A 37 22.24 -18.32 4.64
N TYR A 38 22.00 -18.17 5.94
CA TYR A 38 20.94 -17.31 6.46
C TYR A 38 21.48 -15.87 6.53
N VAL A 39 21.15 -15.04 5.54
CA VAL A 39 21.38 -13.60 5.61
C VAL A 39 20.27 -12.99 6.47
N THR A 40 20.63 -12.35 7.57
CA THR A 40 19.70 -11.49 8.29
C THR A 40 19.47 -10.25 7.45
N VAL A 41 18.37 -10.19 6.70
CA VAL A 41 17.89 -8.93 6.11
C VAL A 41 17.41 -8.09 7.29
N GLY A 42 18.31 -7.33 7.89
CA GLY A 42 17.94 -6.26 8.80
C GLY A 42 16.99 -5.32 8.04
N ALA A 43 15.97 -4.81 8.72
CA ALA A 43 15.06 -3.85 8.14
C ALA A 43 15.83 -2.57 7.79
N VAL A 44 16.30 -2.47 6.55
CA VAL A 44 16.79 -1.22 5.98
C VAL A 44 15.58 -0.30 5.91
N ARG A 45 15.44 0.62 6.87
CA ARG A 45 14.51 1.73 6.75
C ARG A 45 15.10 2.70 5.73
N LEU A 46 14.83 2.46 4.45
CA LEU A 46 15.02 3.50 3.45
C LEU A 46 14.17 4.70 3.87
N PRO A 47 14.64 5.94 3.67
CA PRO A 47 13.78 7.09 3.82
C PRO A 47 12.60 6.90 2.86
N VAL A 48 11.41 6.67 3.43
CA VAL A 48 10.17 6.66 2.66
C VAL A 48 9.99 8.11 2.24
N SER A 49 10.30 8.42 0.99
CA SER A 49 9.93 9.73 0.44
C SER A 49 8.42 9.84 0.61
N PRO A 50 7.90 10.98 1.11
CA PRO A 50 6.47 11.14 1.25
C PRO A 50 5.81 10.85 -0.08
N GLU A 51 4.82 9.97 -0.06
CA GLU A 51 4.11 9.58 -1.26
C GLU A 51 3.16 10.71 -1.65
N LEU A 52 3.08 11.00 -2.95
CA LEU A 52 2.14 11.99 -3.45
C LEU A 52 0.77 11.33 -3.60
N VAL A 53 -0.19 11.73 -2.78
CA VAL A 53 -1.57 11.22 -2.82
C VAL A 53 -2.47 12.16 -3.60
N CYS A 54 -3.11 11.64 -4.64
CA CYS A 54 -4.06 12.42 -5.44
C CYS A 54 -5.40 12.55 -4.73
N THR A 55 -5.87 13.79 -4.51
CA THR A 55 -7.14 14.10 -3.83
C THR A 55 -8.22 14.59 -4.77
N MET A 56 -7.85 15.03 -5.98
CA MET A 56 -8.81 15.39 -7.02
C MET A 56 -8.40 14.77 -8.35
N VAL A 57 -9.20 13.82 -8.82
CA VAL A 57 -9.01 13.13 -10.10
C VAL A 57 -10.03 13.67 -11.11
N TYR A 58 -9.56 13.94 -12.32
CA TYR A 58 -10.39 14.37 -13.44
C TYR A 58 -10.19 13.42 -14.62
N GLY A 59 -11.29 13.02 -15.25
CA GLY A 59 -11.26 12.27 -16.49
C GLY A 59 -11.42 13.24 -17.64
N VAL A 60 -10.42 13.31 -18.52
CA VAL A 60 -10.45 14.15 -19.73
C VAL A 60 -11.74 13.89 -20.51
N GLN A 61 -12.49 14.94 -20.81
CA GLN A 61 -13.82 14.84 -21.44
C GLN A 61 -13.78 15.21 -22.93
N GLU A 62 -12.86 16.09 -23.33
CA GLU A 62 -12.83 16.61 -24.69
C GLU A 62 -11.53 16.29 -25.43
N ARG A 63 -11.63 16.11 -26.75
CA ARG A 63 -10.48 15.74 -27.60
C ARG A 63 -9.39 16.82 -27.67
N HIS A 64 -9.74 18.07 -27.33
CA HIS A 64 -8.85 19.23 -27.44
C HIS A 64 -8.27 19.68 -26.10
N GLU A 65 -8.59 18.98 -25.00
CA GLU A 65 -7.96 19.28 -23.71
C GLU A 65 -6.46 18.98 -23.78
N THR A 66 -5.68 19.93 -23.28
CA THR A 66 -4.23 19.82 -23.19
C THR A 66 -3.81 19.83 -21.73
N CYS A 67 -2.63 19.31 -21.41
CA CYS A 67 -2.06 19.44 -20.07
C CYS A 67 -2.02 20.90 -19.58
N PHE A 68 -1.83 21.87 -20.49
CA PHE A 68 -1.81 23.28 -20.12
C PHE A 68 -3.21 23.79 -19.74
N ALA A 69 -4.23 23.46 -20.53
CA ALA A 69 -5.61 23.86 -20.24
C ALA A 69 -6.12 23.20 -18.94
N LEU A 70 -5.85 21.91 -18.74
CA LEU A 70 -6.18 21.18 -17.52
C LEU A 70 -5.47 21.75 -16.29
N ALA A 71 -4.18 22.06 -16.40
CA ALA A 71 -3.42 22.71 -15.33
C ALA A 71 -4.02 24.08 -14.99
N GLN A 72 -4.31 24.91 -16.00
CA GLN A 72 -4.87 26.24 -15.82
C GLN A 72 -6.26 26.20 -15.18
N ALA A 73 -7.11 25.26 -15.61
CA ALA A 73 -8.44 25.05 -15.03
C ALA A 73 -8.37 24.66 -13.54
N ALA A 74 -7.32 23.93 -13.14
CA ALA A 74 -7.04 23.58 -11.74
C ALA A 74 -6.24 24.65 -10.96
N GLY A 75 -5.92 25.80 -11.57
CA GLY A 75 -5.10 26.85 -10.95
C GLY A 75 -3.63 26.44 -10.73
N LEU A 76 -3.13 25.45 -11.49
CA LEU A 76 -1.76 24.94 -11.39
C LEU A 76 -0.86 25.54 -12.49
N THR A 77 0.44 25.63 -12.18
CA THR A 77 1.45 25.72 -13.23
C THR A 77 1.55 24.37 -13.95
N LEU A 78 1.95 24.40 -15.24
CA LEU A 78 2.20 23.16 -15.98
C LEU A 78 3.23 22.26 -15.26
N LYS A 79 4.28 22.85 -14.68
CA LYS A 79 5.28 22.11 -13.89
C LYS A 79 4.65 21.38 -12.69
N ARG A 80 3.71 22.03 -11.98
CA ARG A 80 3.04 21.41 -10.83
C ARG A 80 2.09 20.30 -11.27
N PHE A 81 1.31 20.53 -12.32
CA PHE A 81 0.45 19.50 -12.91
C PHE A 81 1.26 18.27 -13.35
N LEU A 82 2.40 18.46 -14.00
CA LEU A 82 3.28 17.34 -14.39
C LEU A 82 3.89 16.62 -13.18
N SER A 83 4.15 17.33 -12.07
CA SER A 83 4.59 16.68 -10.84
C SER A 83 3.51 15.78 -10.23
N PHE A 84 2.23 16.07 -10.48
CA PHE A 84 1.12 15.22 -10.06
C PHE A 84 0.86 14.06 -11.03
N ASN A 85 1.35 14.17 -12.27
CA ASN A 85 1.08 13.22 -13.34
C ASN A 85 2.38 12.79 -14.04
N PRO A 86 3.36 12.19 -13.34
CA PRO A 86 4.70 11.95 -13.87
C PRO A 86 4.74 11.05 -15.12
N ASN A 87 3.71 10.24 -15.34
CA ASN A 87 3.61 9.31 -16.47
C ASN A 87 2.78 9.85 -17.65
N ILE A 88 2.28 11.10 -17.58
CA ILE A 88 1.42 11.64 -18.64
C ILE A 88 2.23 12.02 -19.90
N ASN A 89 1.73 11.65 -21.07
CA ASN A 89 2.22 12.16 -22.34
C ASN A 89 1.31 13.29 -22.85
N CYS A 90 1.73 14.54 -22.65
CA CYS A 90 0.93 15.71 -23.04
C CYS A 90 0.67 15.84 -24.56
N LYS A 91 1.40 15.11 -25.41
CA LYS A 91 1.15 15.09 -26.86
C LYS A 91 0.08 14.08 -27.27
N LYS A 92 -0.36 13.22 -26.34
CA LYS A 92 -1.26 12.10 -26.60
C LYS A 92 -2.34 11.98 -25.52
N VAL A 93 -2.79 13.10 -24.97
CA VAL A 93 -3.92 13.11 -24.03
C VAL A 93 -5.19 12.68 -24.79
N PHE A 94 -6.04 11.88 -24.17
CA PHE A 94 -7.25 11.35 -24.79
C PHE A 94 -8.44 11.34 -23.83
N ILE A 95 -9.66 11.35 -24.38
CA ILE A 95 -10.91 11.29 -23.62
C ILE A 95 -10.94 10.03 -22.76
N GLY A 96 -11.30 10.17 -21.49
CA GLY A 96 -11.31 9.10 -20.49
C GLY A 96 -9.97 8.86 -19.80
N GLN A 97 -8.91 9.58 -20.17
CA GLN A 97 -7.66 9.54 -19.42
C GLN A 97 -7.83 10.22 -18.06
N TRP A 98 -7.49 9.51 -16.99
CA TRP A 98 -7.47 10.07 -15.64
C TRP A 98 -6.21 10.90 -15.40
N VAL A 99 -6.40 12.11 -14.86
CA VAL A 99 -5.35 13.03 -14.45
C VAL A 99 -5.60 13.53 -13.04
N CYS A 100 -4.53 13.80 -12.31
CA CYS A 100 -4.57 14.37 -10.98
C CYS A 100 -4.50 15.90 -11.03
N LEU A 101 -5.46 16.57 -10.41
CA LEU A 101 -5.58 18.03 -10.36
C LEU A 101 -5.29 18.62 -8.96
N ALA A 102 -5.26 17.79 -7.91
CA ALA A 102 -4.83 18.18 -6.58
C ALA A 102 -4.21 16.99 -5.85
N ALA A 103 -3.14 17.25 -5.09
CA ALA A 103 -2.44 16.22 -4.34
C ALA A 103 -1.73 16.78 -3.10
N HIS A 104 -1.55 15.94 -2.09
CA HIS A 104 -0.74 16.20 -0.89
C HIS A 104 0.35 15.15 -0.72
N LEU A 105 1.29 15.44 0.17
CA LEU A 105 2.33 14.51 0.60
C LEU A 105 1.84 13.83 1.88
N GLU A 106 1.93 12.50 1.93
CA GLU A 106 1.69 11.71 3.15
C GLU A 106 2.98 11.31 3.87
#